data_AF-A0A971A2R7-F1
#
_entry.id   AF-A0A971A2R7-F1
#
_cell.length_a   1.000
_cell.length_b   1.000
_cell.length_c   1.000
_cell.angle_alpha   90.00
_cell.angle_beta   90.00
_cell.angle_gamma   90.00
#
_symmetry.space_group_name_H-M   'P 1'
#
loop_
_entity.id
_entity.type
_entity.pdbx_description
1 polymer ?
#
loop_
_entity_poly.entity_id
_entity_poly.type
_entity_poly.pdbx_seq_one_letter_code
_entity_poly.pdbx_strand_id
1 'polypeptide(L)'
;MMHRLVPVLLAVLAIHSSAAAQSTARLSPSVRLLPGAINGVAVERDGRTLVVYGDPSGTIRQADMVLFTHARRDVVWAGRDLVERGAGAVVPAAEAEAFTKATEFWNRFVAARFHDYRQQTTKVPVLPMEVARTVQGGDTIRWQDLTLKVLDTPGYTRGAVSYLLEADGAKYAFVGDLIYGDGQLLDLYSLQDEVPELRIGGYHGYATRMAPLIASLRAIAAEELDILVPARGPVIRDPQAAIAHLIGRLQAVYRNYLSISAGRYYFRDSYDGLTQRVLGPAHNVPWMRMAIMDEDPAGWMVCINNSRLLLSESGAGWLIDCGSQQIIDEIKKLRDAGRLTSLEGLFITHYHDDHTEKVNALLKVFPCPVFVTPLMADIARHPGAYRLPCLTTEAITEPTVVPDGHRRRWREFQLTFYDYPGQTLYHSALLAEHDDGEKLLFVGDSFTPSGIDDYCLLNRNLMHEGEGYLRCLDTLVTLPADCMLVNQHVAPVFQFDASQIEFMRKALTERKALLGELFAWDDANYGIDEQWARTYPYGQTARAGRTVDVQVRIRNHSSRPHQYTVTPHVPAGFLAEPRQAHRTIDPGQEEPVAFRIAVAASTAKSIGVFTADVAFDRWDLRHWCESLIEVQP
;
A
#
# COMPACT_ATOMS: atom_id res chain seq x y z
N MET A 1 -5.00 66.28 27.51
CA MET A 1 -4.17 65.63 26.47
C MET A 1 -4.06 64.16 26.80
N MET A 2 -4.34 63.28 25.82
CA MET A 2 -3.87 61.90 25.62
C MET A 2 -4.15 60.85 26.74
N HIS A 3 -4.74 59.67 26.54
CA HIS A 3 -5.41 58.99 25.42
C HIS A 3 -6.31 57.91 26.06
N ARG A 4 -7.54 57.73 25.55
CA ARG A 4 -8.42 56.59 25.87
C ARG A 4 -7.94 55.36 25.10
N LEU A 5 -7.72 54.24 25.78
CA LEU A 5 -7.54 52.91 25.17
C LEU A 5 -8.90 52.20 25.10
N VAL A 6 -9.35 51.95 23.88
CA VAL A 6 -10.50 51.09 23.55
C VAL A 6 -9.93 49.70 23.23
N PRO A 7 -10.41 48.60 23.83
CA PRO A 7 -10.08 47.28 23.33
C PRO A 7 -10.98 46.98 22.13
N VAL A 8 -10.37 46.89 20.95
CA VAL A 8 -11.02 46.39 19.74
C VAL A 8 -11.18 44.88 19.89
N LEU A 9 -12.41 44.43 20.07
CA LEU A 9 -12.80 43.03 19.93
C LEU A 9 -12.70 42.67 18.44
N LEU A 10 -11.60 42.02 18.04
CA LEU A 10 -11.49 41.40 16.73
C LEU A 10 -12.27 40.09 16.76
N ALA A 11 -13.52 40.14 16.32
CA ALA A 11 -14.28 38.94 15.98
C ALA A 11 -13.63 38.29 14.77
N VAL A 12 -12.85 37.23 15.01
CA VAL A 12 -12.41 36.31 13.96
C VAL A 12 -13.66 35.57 13.49
N LEU A 13 -14.24 36.00 12.37
CA LEU A 13 -15.19 35.17 11.63
C LEU A 13 -14.41 33.96 11.13
N ALA A 14 -14.58 32.83 11.82
CA ALA A 14 -14.27 31.53 11.27
C ALA A 14 -15.12 31.33 10.01
N ILE A 15 -14.51 31.56 8.84
CA ILE A 15 -15.06 31.10 7.57
C ILE A 15 -15.03 29.58 7.67
N HIS A 16 -16.16 29.02 8.08
CA HIS A 16 -16.44 27.61 7.89
C HIS A 16 -16.52 27.45 6.37
N SER A 17 -15.45 26.93 5.77
CA SER A 17 -15.49 26.38 4.43
C SER A 17 -16.42 25.18 4.48
N SER A 18 -17.71 25.44 4.34
CA SER A 18 -18.64 24.44 3.85
C SER A 18 -18.01 23.89 2.58
N ALA A 19 -17.81 22.56 2.53
CA ALA A 19 -17.56 21.87 1.29
C ALA A 19 -18.61 22.38 0.31
N ALA A 20 -18.18 23.17 -0.68
CA ALA A 20 -19.08 23.60 -1.73
C ALA A 20 -19.57 22.32 -2.39
N ALA A 21 -20.81 21.92 -2.09
CA ALA A 21 -21.50 20.91 -2.84
C ALA A 21 -21.40 21.36 -4.29
N GLN A 22 -20.56 20.70 -5.09
CA GLN A 22 -20.53 20.94 -6.51
C GLN A 22 -21.96 20.68 -6.98
N SER A 23 -22.62 21.71 -7.49
CA SER A 23 -24.00 21.56 -7.93
C SER A 23 -24.02 20.60 -9.11
N THR A 24 -25.05 19.76 -9.17
CA THR A 24 -25.29 18.87 -10.31
C THR A 24 -25.13 19.65 -11.62
N ALA A 25 -24.22 19.22 -12.49
CA ALA A 25 -23.88 19.95 -13.70
C ALA A 25 -24.39 19.19 -14.92
N ARG A 26 -25.19 19.85 -15.74
CA ARG A 26 -25.65 19.28 -17.02
C ARG A 26 -24.51 19.44 -18.05
N LEU A 27 -23.95 18.33 -18.51
CA LEU A 27 -22.88 18.32 -19.51
C LEU A 27 -23.43 18.44 -20.94
N SER A 28 -24.64 17.94 -21.16
CA SER A 28 -25.43 18.09 -22.39
C SER A 28 -26.94 17.89 -22.10
N PRO A 29 -27.84 18.08 -23.09
CA PRO A 29 -29.26 17.75 -22.94
C PRO A 29 -29.57 16.33 -22.44
N SER A 30 -28.70 15.34 -22.66
CA SER A 30 -28.89 13.98 -22.18
C SER A 30 -27.89 13.52 -21.13
N VAL A 31 -26.78 14.22 -20.92
CA VAL A 31 -25.73 13.79 -19.97
C VAL A 31 -25.67 14.75 -18.78
N ARG A 32 -25.90 14.24 -17.57
CA ARG A 32 -25.88 14.99 -16.31
C ARG A 32 -24.88 14.39 -15.33
N LEU A 33 -23.94 15.23 -14.87
CA LEU A 33 -22.99 14.89 -13.81
C LEU A 33 -23.64 15.03 -12.43
N LEU A 34 -23.41 14.03 -11.60
CA LEU A 34 -23.74 13.97 -10.18
C LEU A 34 -22.43 13.95 -9.39
N PRO A 35 -21.84 15.11 -9.09
CA PRO A 35 -20.55 15.15 -8.41
C PRO A 35 -20.69 14.66 -6.96
N GLY A 36 -19.63 14.04 -6.46
CA GLY A 36 -19.57 13.53 -5.09
C GLY A 36 -18.17 12.98 -4.77
N ALA A 37 -18.07 12.19 -3.70
CA ALA A 37 -16.88 11.40 -3.39
C ALA A 37 -16.40 10.58 -4.60
N ILE A 38 -17.38 10.01 -5.29
CA ILE A 38 -17.30 9.39 -6.61
C ILE A 38 -18.24 10.19 -7.50
N ASN A 39 -17.87 10.45 -8.74
CA ASN A 39 -18.78 11.01 -9.72
C ASN A 39 -19.85 9.97 -10.09
N GLY A 40 -21.10 10.39 -10.15
CA GLY A 40 -22.15 9.69 -10.88
C GLY A 40 -22.43 10.37 -12.21
N VAL A 41 -22.86 9.61 -13.22
CA VAL A 41 -23.36 10.20 -14.47
C VAL A 41 -24.71 9.62 -14.80
N ALA A 42 -25.71 10.48 -14.94
CA ALA A 42 -27.03 10.13 -15.44
C ALA A 42 -27.13 10.45 -16.93
N VAL A 43 -27.44 9.43 -17.73
CA VAL A 43 -27.81 9.56 -19.14
C VAL A 43 -29.34 9.45 -19.23
N GLU A 44 -29.99 10.53 -19.65
CA GLU A 44 -31.45 10.69 -19.66
C GLU A 44 -31.96 10.72 -21.11
N ARG A 45 -32.90 9.82 -21.44
CA ARG A 45 -33.54 9.73 -22.76
C ARG A 45 -34.95 9.16 -22.61
N ASP A 46 -35.93 9.78 -23.26
CA ASP A 46 -37.34 9.37 -23.27
C ASP A 46 -37.95 9.08 -21.87
N GLY A 47 -37.57 9.89 -20.88
CA GLY A 47 -38.03 9.76 -19.50
C GLY A 47 -37.41 8.58 -18.73
N ARG A 48 -36.42 7.90 -19.30
CA ARG A 48 -35.66 6.80 -18.69
C ARG A 48 -34.23 7.24 -18.39
N THR A 49 -33.60 6.52 -17.47
CA THR A 49 -32.26 6.85 -16.97
C THR A 49 -31.34 5.64 -16.99
N LEU A 50 -30.18 5.79 -17.61
CA LEU A 50 -29.01 4.93 -17.46
C LEU A 50 -27.99 5.64 -16.57
N VAL A 51 -27.32 4.92 -15.67
CA VAL A 51 -26.34 5.52 -14.75
C VAL A 51 -24.97 4.90 -14.97
N VAL A 52 -23.92 5.71 -14.95
CA VAL A 52 -22.51 5.26 -14.91
C VAL A 52 -21.92 5.56 -13.54
N TYR A 53 -21.16 4.61 -13.00
CA TYR A 53 -20.59 4.55 -11.64
C TYR A 53 -21.62 4.40 -10.52
N GLY A 54 -22.66 5.25 -10.51
CA GLY A 54 -23.69 5.26 -9.49
C GLY A 54 -24.35 6.61 -9.28
N ASP A 55 -25.07 6.74 -8.17
CA ASP A 55 -25.69 7.98 -7.71
C ASP A 55 -25.19 8.34 -6.32
N PRO A 56 -24.04 9.03 -6.21
CA PRO A 56 -23.48 9.44 -4.92
C PRO A 56 -24.39 10.39 -4.14
N SER A 57 -25.38 11.01 -4.79
CA SER A 57 -26.30 11.97 -4.19
C SER A 57 -27.56 11.34 -3.61
N GLY A 58 -27.87 10.09 -3.98
CA GLY A 58 -29.10 9.39 -3.60
C GLY A 58 -30.39 10.04 -4.14
N THR A 59 -30.31 10.85 -5.20
CA THR A 59 -31.45 11.59 -5.76
C THR A 59 -32.19 10.84 -6.87
N ILE A 60 -31.56 9.85 -7.51
CA ILE A 60 -32.14 9.01 -8.56
C ILE A 60 -33.01 7.93 -7.92
N ARG A 61 -34.32 8.01 -8.20
CA ARG A 61 -35.30 7.05 -7.72
C ARG A 61 -35.25 5.72 -8.47
N GLN A 62 -35.08 5.79 -9.79
CA GLN A 62 -35.09 4.62 -10.67
C GLN A 62 -34.11 4.81 -11.83
N ALA A 63 -33.43 3.72 -12.19
CA ALA A 63 -32.59 3.62 -13.37
C ALA A 63 -32.85 2.26 -14.03
N ASP A 64 -32.71 2.19 -15.36
CA ASP A 64 -32.80 0.92 -16.09
C ASP A 64 -31.56 0.05 -15.84
N MET A 65 -30.39 0.68 -15.78
CA MET A 65 -29.11 0.00 -15.55
C MET A 65 -28.07 0.90 -14.89
N VAL A 66 -27.09 0.28 -14.22
CA VAL A 66 -25.89 0.91 -13.67
C VAL A 66 -24.66 0.28 -14.32
N LEU A 67 -23.83 1.10 -14.95
CA LEU A 67 -22.59 0.68 -15.59
C LEU A 67 -21.41 0.89 -14.63
N PHE A 68 -20.78 -0.20 -14.22
CA PHE A 68 -19.57 -0.19 -13.40
C PHE A 68 -18.33 -0.38 -14.28
N THR A 69 -17.30 0.43 -14.06
CA THR A 69 -16.04 0.32 -14.81
C THR A 69 -15.06 -0.66 -14.20
N HIS A 70 -15.15 -0.91 -12.88
CA HIS A 70 -14.28 -1.81 -12.13
C HIS A 70 -14.87 -2.10 -10.73
N ALA A 71 -14.32 -3.08 -10.03
CA ALA A 71 -14.85 -3.67 -8.80
C ALA A 71 -14.29 -3.05 -7.51
N ARG A 72 -13.76 -1.84 -7.55
CA ARG A 72 -13.27 -1.17 -6.33
C ARG A 72 -14.45 -0.85 -5.41
N ARG A 73 -14.43 -1.41 -4.19
CA ARG A 73 -15.45 -1.21 -3.14
C ARG A 73 -15.76 0.26 -2.90
N ASP A 74 -14.70 1.08 -2.87
CA ASP A 74 -14.74 2.52 -2.66
C ASP A 74 -15.30 3.29 -3.87
N VAL A 75 -15.67 2.61 -4.97
CA VAL A 75 -16.43 3.14 -6.13
C VAL A 75 -17.83 2.51 -6.21
N VAL A 76 -17.90 1.18 -6.14
CA VAL A 76 -19.11 0.38 -6.39
C VAL A 76 -20.26 0.73 -5.43
N TRP A 77 -19.96 1.20 -4.21
CA TRP A 77 -20.98 1.60 -3.25
C TRP A 77 -21.98 2.62 -3.84
N ALA A 78 -21.51 3.52 -4.72
CA ALA A 78 -22.34 4.59 -5.28
C ALA A 78 -23.48 4.05 -6.16
N GLY A 79 -23.30 2.88 -6.77
CA GLY A 79 -24.29 2.25 -7.65
C GLY A 79 -25.15 1.19 -6.96
N ARG A 80 -24.75 0.69 -5.79
CA ARG A 80 -25.38 -0.46 -5.12
C ARG A 80 -26.87 -0.25 -4.87
N ASP A 81 -27.24 0.88 -4.28
CA ASP A 81 -28.62 1.22 -3.94
C ASP A 81 -29.57 1.20 -5.15
N LEU A 82 -29.08 1.60 -6.33
CA LEU A 82 -29.87 1.56 -7.56
C LEU A 82 -30.09 0.12 -8.04
N VAL A 83 -29.07 -0.73 -7.93
CA VAL A 83 -29.15 -2.15 -8.27
C VAL A 83 -30.12 -2.86 -7.33
N GLU A 84 -30.05 -2.60 -6.03
CA GLU A 84 -30.98 -3.15 -5.03
C GLU A 84 -32.43 -2.70 -5.25
N ARG A 85 -32.64 -1.56 -5.91
CA ARG A 85 -33.96 -1.08 -6.38
C ARG A 85 -34.38 -1.61 -7.77
N GLY A 86 -33.61 -2.53 -8.35
CA GLY A 86 -33.96 -3.26 -9.58
C GLY A 86 -33.29 -2.76 -10.85
N ALA A 87 -32.32 -1.84 -10.78
CA ALA A 87 -31.51 -1.50 -11.96
C ALA A 87 -30.59 -2.67 -12.34
N GLY A 88 -30.45 -2.95 -13.64
CA GLY A 88 -29.52 -3.99 -14.10
C GLY A 88 -28.06 -3.57 -13.91
N ALA A 89 -27.29 -4.31 -13.11
CA ALA A 89 -25.85 -4.07 -13.00
C ALA A 89 -25.10 -4.60 -14.22
N VAL A 90 -24.34 -3.72 -14.89
CA VAL A 90 -23.41 -4.07 -15.96
C VAL A 90 -21.99 -3.93 -15.43
N VAL A 91 -21.22 -5.01 -15.47
CA VAL A 91 -19.87 -5.07 -14.86
C VAL A 91 -18.83 -5.61 -15.84
N PRO A 92 -17.54 -5.32 -15.64
CA PRO A 92 -16.48 -5.91 -16.47
C PRO A 92 -16.44 -7.43 -16.30
N ALA A 93 -16.35 -8.17 -17.40
CA ALA A 93 -16.29 -9.63 -17.39
C ALA A 93 -15.09 -10.15 -16.59
N ALA A 94 -13.93 -9.50 -16.74
CA ALA A 94 -12.70 -9.85 -16.04
C ALA A 94 -12.74 -9.60 -14.51
N GLU A 95 -13.72 -8.83 -14.02
CA GLU A 95 -13.87 -8.54 -12.58
C GLU A 95 -15.20 -9.05 -12.01
N ALA A 96 -16.00 -9.77 -12.80
CA ALA A 96 -17.34 -10.23 -12.40
C ALA A 96 -17.32 -11.04 -11.09
N GLU A 97 -16.30 -11.86 -10.86
CA GLU A 97 -16.18 -12.63 -9.61
C GLU A 97 -16.03 -11.74 -8.36
N ALA A 98 -15.40 -10.57 -8.47
CA ALA A 98 -15.30 -9.65 -7.34
C ALA A 98 -16.69 -9.09 -6.94
N PHE A 99 -17.60 -8.96 -7.91
CA PHE A 99 -18.99 -8.58 -7.66
C PHE A 99 -19.83 -9.73 -7.12
N THR A 100 -19.72 -10.93 -7.71
CA THR A 100 -20.65 -12.04 -7.39
C THR A 100 -20.16 -12.97 -6.27
N LYS A 101 -18.85 -13.03 -6.01
CA LYS A 101 -18.22 -13.96 -5.06
C LYS A 101 -17.48 -13.24 -3.92
N ALA A 102 -17.92 -12.04 -3.55
CA ALA A 102 -17.34 -11.25 -2.46
C ALA A 102 -17.17 -12.06 -1.15
N THR A 103 -18.20 -12.79 -0.73
CA THR A 103 -18.15 -13.62 0.49
C THR A 103 -17.08 -14.70 0.42
N GLU A 104 -16.91 -15.36 -0.73
CA GLU A 104 -15.88 -16.38 -0.91
C GLU A 104 -14.46 -15.79 -0.85
N PHE A 105 -14.27 -14.60 -1.43
CA PHE A 105 -13.01 -13.87 -1.33
C PHE A 105 -12.64 -13.66 0.14
N TRP A 106 -13.53 -13.05 0.93
CA TRP A 106 -13.24 -12.72 2.33
C TRP A 106 -13.01 -13.96 3.19
N ASN A 107 -13.76 -15.03 2.96
CA ASN A 107 -13.55 -16.31 3.65
C ASN A 107 -12.16 -16.89 3.38
N ARG A 108 -11.68 -16.84 2.13
CA ARG A 108 -10.31 -17.28 1.79
C ARG A 108 -9.25 -16.34 2.33
N PHE A 109 -9.54 -15.03 2.34
CA PHE A 109 -8.57 -14.00 2.72
C PHE A 109 -8.19 -14.02 4.20
N VAL A 110 -9.02 -14.59 5.09
CA VAL A 110 -8.66 -14.83 6.50
C VAL A 110 -7.30 -15.50 6.65
N ALA A 111 -7.06 -16.54 5.85
CA ALA A 111 -5.78 -17.26 5.81
C ALA A 111 -4.81 -16.69 4.78
N ALA A 112 -5.30 -16.36 3.57
CA ALA A 112 -4.44 -15.95 2.46
C ALA A 112 -3.75 -14.58 2.65
N ARG A 113 -4.17 -13.78 3.64
CA ARG A 113 -3.49 -12.53 4.01
C ARG A 113 -2.11 -12.76 4.65
N PHE A 114 -1.87 -13.94 5.19
CA PHE A 114 -0.55 -14.40 5.65
C PHE A 114 0.16 -15.04 4.48
N HIS A 115 1.49 -14.88 4.39
CA HIS A 115 2.25 -15.29 3.20
C HIS A 115 1.65 -14.72 1.89
N ASP A 116 1.01 -13.55 1.94
CA ASP A 116 0.55 -12.88 0.74
C ASP A 116 1.79 -12.37 0.01
N TYR A 117 2.10 -12.96 -1.15
CA TYR A 117 3.14 -12.50 -2.09
C TYR A 117 2.55 -11.86 -3.34
N ARG A 118 1.22 -11.81 -3.47
CA ARG A 118 0.53 -11.17 -4.59
C ARG A 118 0.52 -9.66 -4.43
N GLN A 119 0.44 -9.17 -3.18
CA GLN A 119 0.48 -7.75 -2.84
C GLN A 119 -0.57 -6.92 -3.56
N GLN A 120 -1.83 -7.32 -3.40
CA GLN A 120 -2.95 -6.67 -4.06
C GLN A 120 -3.80 -5.92 -3.06
N THR A 121 -4.29 -4.75 -3.48
CA THR A 121 -5.22 -3.97 -2.67
C THR A 121 -6.44 -4.82 -2.34
N THR A 122 -6.89 -4.78 -1.10
CA THR A 122 -8.05 -5.53 -0.60
C THR A 122 -9.36 -4.75 -0.73
N LYS A 123 -9.40 -3.76 -1.61
CA LYS A 123 -10.55 -2.88 -1.85
C LYS A 123 -11.61 -3.55 -2.74
N VAL A 124 -11.95 -4.79 -2.43
CA VAL A 124 -12.99 -5.58 -3.09
C VAL A 124 -14.32 -5.45 -2.35
N PRO A 125 -15.47 -5.62 -3.04
CA PRO A 125 -16.79 -5.52 -2.43
C PRO A 125 -16.93 -6.46 -1.23
N VAL A 126 -17.68 -6.03 -0.20
CA VAL A 126 -17.91 -6.83 1.01
C VAL A 126 -19.07 -7.80 0.84
N LEU A 127 -20.10 -7.38 0.12
CA LEU A 127 -21.29 -8.16 -0.15
C LEU A 127 -21.40 -8.44 -1.64
N PRO A 128 -21.92 -9.61 -2.04
CA PRO A 128 -22.19 -9.88 -3.43
C PRO A 128 -23.22 -8.88 -3.98
N MET A 129 -23.21 -8.72 -5.29
CA MET A 129 -24.17 -7.91 -6.04
C MET A 129 -24.67 -8.74 -7.21
N GLU A 130 -25.98 -8.67 -7.47
CA GLU A 130 -26.56 -9.31 -8.65
C GLU A 130 -26.04 -8.63 -9.90
N VAL A 131 -25.53 -9.42 -10.85
CA VAL A 131 -24.98 -8.95 -12.12
C VAL A 131 -25.96 -9.31 -13.23
N ALA A 132 -26.50 -8.30 -13.89
CA ALA A 132 -27.43 -8.47 -15.00
C ALA A 132 -26.70 -8.76 -16.32
N ARG A 133 -25.52 -8.17 -16.51
CA ARG A 133 -24.70 -8.34 -17.71
C ARG A 133 -23.21 -8.16 -17.41
N THR A 134 -22.38 -8.99 -18.03
CA THR A 134 -20.93 -8.75 -18.11
C THR A 134 -20.57 -8.13 -19.46
N VAL A 135 -19.49 -7.34 -19.51
CA VAL A 135 -18.98 -6.71 -20.73
C VAL A 135 -17.46 -6.80 -20.83
N GLN A 136 -16.94 -6.76 -22.05
CA GLN A 136 -15.51 -6.71 -22.38
C GLN A 136 -15.26 -5.78 -23.57
N GLY A 137 -14.00 -5.47 -23.85
CA GLY A 137 -13.59 -4.64 -24.99
C GLY A 137 -14.18 -5.12 -26.31
N GLY A 138 -14.72 -4.18 -27.09
CA GLY A 138 -15.39 -4.43 -28.36
C GLY A 138 -16.90 -4.67 -28.23
N ASP A 139 -17.43 -4.86 -27.02
CA ASP A 139 -18.87 -4.96 -26.81
C ASP A 139 -19.59 -3.62 -27.07
N THR A 140 -20.89 -3.72 -27.34
CA THR A 140 -21.80 -2.57 -27.38
C THR A 140 -22.98 -2.75 -26.46
N ILE A 141 -23.42 -1.67 -25.83
CA ILE A 141 -24.63 -1.60 -25.01
C ILE A 141 -25.61 -0.69 -25.73
N ARG A 142 -26.72 -1.26 -26.21
CA ARG A 142 -27.82 -0.49 -26.77
C ARG A 142 -28.80 -0.13 -25.66
N TRP A 143 -29.14 1.14 -25.55
CA TRP A 143 -30.11 1.65 -24.58
C TRP A 143 -30.87 2.82 -25.18
N GLN A 144 -32.19 2.69 -25.29
CA GLN A 144 -33.02 3.58 -26.12
C GLN A 144 -32.45 3.69 -27.55
N ASP A 145 -32.29 4.91 -28.06
CA ASP A 145 -31.65 5.24 -29.33
C ASP A 145 -30.11 5.37 -29.23
N LEU A 146 -29.54 5.25 -28.03
CA LEU A 146 -28.11 5.40 -27.78
C LEU A 146 -27.38 4.05 -27.85
N THR A 147 -26.12 4.12 -28.28
CA THR A 147 -25.19 2.98 -28.25
C THR A 147 -23.92 3.38 -27.53
N LEU A 148 -23.59 2.66 -26.46
CA LEU A 148 -22.31 2.78 -25.78
C LEU A 148 -21.35 1.71 -26.29
N LYS A 149 -20.09 2.09 -26.56
CA LYS A 149 -19.00 1.16 -26.83
C LYS A 149 -18.24 0.84 -25.55
N VAL A 150 -17.74 -0.37 -25.44
CA VAL A 150 -16.90 -0.80 -24.30
C VAL A 150 -15.46 -0.98 -24.78
N LEU A 151 -14.52 -0.40 -24.03
CA LEU A 151 -13.09 -0.59 -24.23
C LEU A 151 -12.48 -1.22 -22.98
N ASP A 152 -11.64 -2.23 -23.15
CA ASP A 152 -10.80 -2.71 -22.06
C ASP A 152 -9.77 -1.63 -21.74
N THR A 153 -9.73 -1.21 -20.47
CA THR A 153 -8.78 -0.21 -19.98
C THR A 153 -8.08 -0.70 -18.72
N PRO A 154 -7.38 -1.85 -18.76
CA PRO A 154 -6.63 -2.36 -17.63
C PRO A 154 -5.49 -1.42 -17.22
N GLY A 155 -5.10 -1.50 -15.96
CA GLY A 155 -4.05 -0.66 -15.38
C GLY A 155 -4.33 -0.48 -13.91
N TYR A 156 -5.17 0.51 -13.58
CA TYR A 156 -5.53 0.82 -12.20
C TYR A 156 -6.18 -0.38 -11.49
N THR A 157 -7.09 -1.08 -12.17
CA THR A 157 -7.44 -2.47 -11.86
C THR A 157 -7.15 -3.35 -13.08
N ARG A 158 -7.12 -4.68 -12.89
CA ARG A 158 -6.69 -5.63 -13.94
C ARG A 158 -7.71 -5.79 -15.05
N GLY A 159 -9.00 -5.66 -14.74
CA GLY A 159 -10.09 -5.90 -15.67
C GLY A 159 -10.99 -4.69 -15.86
N ALA A 160 -10.49 -3.48 -15.57
CA ALA A 160 -11.26 -2.26 -15.78
C ALA A 160 -11.65 -2.09 -17.25
N VAL A 161 -12.84 -1.54 -17.48
CA VAL A 161 -13.32 -1.11 -18.78
C VAL A 161 -13.74 0.37 -18.74
N SER A 162 -13.75 1.00 -19.91
CA SER A 162 -14.29 2.34 -20.12
C SER A 162 -15.51 2.28 -21.05
N TYR A 163 -16.48 3.16 -20.81
CA TYR A 163 -17.70 3.27 -21.63
C TYR A 163 -17.65 4.54 -22.45
N LEU A 164 -17.81 4.41 -23.77
CA LEU A 164 -17.79 5.53 -24.71
C LEU A 164 -19.21 5.80 -25.23
N LEU A 165 -19.60 7.06 -25.26
CA LEU A 165 -20.92 7.50 -25.67
C LEU A 165 -20.81 8.73 -26.57
N GLU A 166 -21.47 8.71 -27.71
CA GLU A 166 -21.76 9.93 -28.49
C GLU A 166 -23.19 10.36 -28.18
N ALA A 167 -23.35 11.58 -27.66
CA ALA A 167 -24.65 12.14 -27.34
C ALA A 167 -24.65 13.65 -27.55
N ASP A 168 -25.72 14.17 -28.14
CA ASP A 168 -25.97 15.60 -28.34
C ASP A 168 -24.80 16.36 -29.00
N GLY A 169 -24.09 15.69 -29.93
CA GLY A 169 -22.98 16.25 -30.69
C GLY A 169 -21.62 16.24 -29.99
N ALA A 170 -21.48 15.53 -28.87
CA ALA A 170 -20.20 15.36 -28.16
C ALA A 170 -19.88 13.88 -27.89
N LYS A 171 -18.59 13.55 -27.89
CA LYS A 171 -18.03 12.24 -27.54
C LYS A 171 -17.51 12.23 -26.10
N TYR A 172 -18.10 11.36 -25.30
CA TYR A 172 -17.77 11.14 -23.90
C TYR A 172 -17.04 9.81 -23.71
N ALA A 173 -16.12 9.75 -22.74
CA ALA A 173 -15.80 8.49 -22.08
C ALA A 173 -15.91 8.57 -20.56
N PHE A 174 -16.42 7.48 -20.01
CA PHE A 174 -16.49 7.21 -18.58
C PHE A 174 -15.37 6.21 -18.25
N VAL A 175 -14.27 6.73 -17.72
CA VAL A 175 -12.96 6.04 -17.67
C VAL A 175 -12.59 5.43 -16.30
N GLY A 176 -13.51 5.40 -15.33
CA GLY A 176 -13.20 4.91 -13.99
C GLY A 176 -12.05 5.69 -13.34
N ASP A 177 -11.14 4.98 -12.69
CA ASP A 177 -9.94 5.55 -12.08
C ASP A 177 -8.70 5.52 -13.00
N LEU A 178 -8.91 5.42 -14.32
CA LEU A 178 -7.81 5.43 -15.30
C LEU A 178 -6.96 6.71 -15.23
N ILE A 179 -7.58 7.84 -14.87
CA ILE A 179 -6.97 9.16 -14.76
C ILE A 179 -7.75 10.02 -13.76
N TYR A 180 -7.05 10.89 -13.04
CA TYR A 180 -7.62 11.93 -12.18
C TYR A 180 -7.21 13.30 -12.70
N GLY A 181 -8.19 14.18 -12.95
CA GLY A 181 -7.94 15.58 -13.30
C GLY A 181 -6.94 15.78 -14.44
N ASP A 182 -6.03 16.74 -14.28
CA ASP A 182 -5.01 17.06 -15.29
C ASP A 182 -3.79 16.13 -15.16
N GLY A 183 -3.98 14.85 -15.48
CA GLY A 183 -2.90 13.89 -15.62
C GLY A 183 -2.37 13.27 -14.31
N GLN A 184 -3.24 13.01 -13.35
CA GLN A 184 -2.89 12.47 -12.03
C GLN A 184 -3.51 11.09 -11.79
N LEU A 185 -3.15 10.46 -10.67
CA LEU A 185 -3.77 9.26 -10.11
C LEU A 185 -4.21 9.49 -8.65
N LEU A 186 -5.06 8.59 -8.16
CA LEU A 186 -5.35 8.51 -6.73
C LEU A 186 -4.17 7.89 -5.98
N ASP A 187 -3.63 6.78 -6.47
CA ASP A 187 -2.52 6.08 -5.82
C ASP A 187 -1.71 5.22 -6.79
N LEU A 188 -0.49 4.87 -6.37
CA LEU A 188 0.45 4.04 -7.12
C LEU A 188 0.46 2.59 -6.63
N TYR A 189 0.13 2.33 -5.36
CA TYR A 189 0.07 0.97 -4.82
C TYR A 189 -0.98 0.10 -5.52
N SER A 190 -2.03 0.70 -6.09
CA SER A 190 -2.98 -0.02 -6.95
C SER A 190 -2.37 -0.47 -8.28
N LEU A 191 -1.12 -0.14 -8.61
CA LEU A 191 -0.42 -0.63 -9.81
C LEU A 191 0.56 -1.77 -9.53
N GLN A 192 0.76 -2.17 -8.26
CA GLN A 192 1.64 -3.29 -7.93
C GLN A 192 1.08 -4.61 -8.49
N ASP A 193 1.92 -5.37 -9.20
CA ASP A 193 1.54 -6.64 -9.82
C ASP A 193 2.74 -7.48 -10.26
N GLU A 194 2.51 -8.77 -10.44
CA GLU A 194 3.47 -9.67 -11.07
C GLU A 194 3.61 -9.41 -12.58
N VAL A 195 4.77 -9.79 -13.11
CA VAL A 195 5.03 -9.91 -14.55
C VAL A 195 5.63 -11.31 -14.78
N PRO A 196 4.78 -12.34 -14.90
CA PRO A 196 5.23 -13.74 -14.95
C PRO A 196 6.22 -14.02 -16.10
N GLU A 197 6.02 -13.39 -17.25
CA GLU A 197 6.90 -13.50 -18.42
C GLU A 197 8.33 -12.98 -18.18
N LEU A 198 8.50 -12.10 -17.18
CA LEU A 198 9.81 -11.61 -16.72
C LEU A 198 10.24 -12.25 -15.40
N ARG A 199 9.49 -13.25 -14.88
CA ARG A 199 9.74 -13.88 -13.58
C ARG A 199 9.76 -12.90 -12.41
N ILE A 200 9.00 -11.81 -12.52
CA ILE A 200 8.81 -10.84 -11.44
C ILE A 200 7.51 -11.22 -10.71
N GLY A 201 7.62 -11.63 -9.46
CA GLY A 201 6.45 -11.91 -8.61
C GLY A 201 5.77 -10.63 -8.12
N GLY A 202 4.55 -10.74 -7.58
CA GLY A 202 3.76 -9.59 -7.13
C GLY A 202 4.45 -8.74 -6.06
N TYR A 203 5.18 -9.38 -5.14
CA TYR A 203 6.00 -8.70 -4.14
C TYR A 203 7.11 -7.83 -4.75
N HIS A 204 7.75 -8.31 -5.82
CA HIS A 204 8.85 -7.62 -6.50
C HIS A 204 8.36 -6.65 -7.61
N GLY A 205 7.05 -6.57 -7.79
CA GLY A 205 6.41 -5.94 -8.93
C GLY A 205 6.06 -4.47 -8.76
N TYR A 206 7.07 -3.62 -8.54
CA TYR A 206 6.87 -2.17 -8.33
C TYR A 206 6.08 -1.53 -9.47
N ALA A 207 4.83 -1.16 -9.20
CA ALA A 207 3.93 -0.47 -10.11
C ALA A 207 3.90 -1.03 -11.55
N THR A 208 4.08 -2.33 -11.75
CA THR A 208 4.26 -2.94 -13.08
C THR A 208 3.02 -2.81 -13.98
N ARG A 209 1.83 -2.63 -13.41
CA ARG A 209 0.60 -2.28 -14.16
C ARG A 209 0.62 -0.88 -14.76
N MET A 210 1.67 -0.09 -14.54
CA MET A 210 1.91 1.14 -15.28
C MET A 210 2.02 0.92 -16.80
N ALA A 211 2.58 -0.21 -17.25
CA ALA A 211 2.64 -0.53 -18.68
C ALA A 211 1.25 -0.71 -19.33
N PRO A 212 0.36 -1.59 -18.82
CA PRO A 212 -1.00 -1.68 -19.34
C PRO A 212 -1.80 -0.39 -19.12
N LEU A 213 -1.60 0.35 -18.01
CA LEU A 213 -2.23 1.66 -17.81
C LEU A 213 -1.88 2.66 -18.93
N ILE A 214 -0.60 2.77 -19.29
CA ILE A 214 -0.12 3.62 -20.40
C ILE A 214 -0.73 3.16 -21.73
N ALA A 215 -0.82 1.85 -21.96
CA ALA A 215 -1.46 1.32 -23.17
C ALA A 215 -2.95 1.70 -23.23
N SER A 216 -3.69 1.58 -22.12
CA SER A 216 -5.09 1.98 -21.99
C SER A 216 -5.29 3.48 -22.20
N LEU A 217 -4.41 4.31 -21.63
CA LEU A 217 -4.42 5.76 -21.85
C LEU A 217 -4.24 6.12 -23.33
N ARG A 218 -3.31 5.44 -24.03
CA ARG A 218 -3.12 5.62 -25.50
C ARG A 218 -4.33 5.16 -26.30
N ALA A 219 -4.99 4.07 -25.90
CA ALA A 219 -6.20 3.59 -26.55
C ALA A 219 -7.34 4.61 -26.41
N ILE A 220 -7.55 5.18 -25.22
CA ILE A 220 -8.53 6.25 -25.00
C ILE A 220 -8.19 7.52 -25.78
N ALA A 221 -6.90 7.89 -25.87
CA ALA A 221 -6.47 9.03 -26.67
C ALA A 221 -6.79 8.85 -28.17
N ALA A 222 -6.70 7.62 -28.70
CA ALA A 222 -6.99 7.32 -30.10
C ALA A 222 -8.47 7.47 -30.49
N GLU A 223 -9.38 7.53 -29.52
CA GLU A 223 -10.82 7.69 -29.76
C GLU A 223 -11.25 9.16 -29.97
N GLU A 224 -10.30 10.10 -29.84
CA GLU A 224 -10.50 11.54 -30.07
C GLU A 224 -11.75 12.09 -29.37
N LEU A 225 -11.80 11.84 -28.05
CA LEU A 225 -12.93 12.21 -27.21
C LEU A 225 -12.92 13.70 -26.88
N ASP A 226 -14.11 14.29 -26.73
CA ASP A 226 -14.26 15.68 -26.32
C ASP A 226 -14.18 15.82 -24.79
N ILE A 227 -14.72 14.84 -24.06
CA ILE A 227 -14.88 14.90 -22.60
C ILE A 227 -14.57 13.54 -21.97
N LEU A 228 -13.68 13.52 -20.97
CA LEU A 228 -13.56 12.38 -20.04
C LEU A 228 -14.24 12.72 -18.72
N VAL A 229 -14.99 11.76 -18.20
CA VAL A 229 -15.56 11.81 -16.86
C VAL A 229 -14.97 10.67 -16.04
N PRO A 230 -13.93 10.91 -15.23
CA PRO A 230 -13.38 9.90 -14.34
C PRO A 230 -14.35 9.57 -13.20
N ALA A 231 -14.17 8.43 -12.54
CA ALA A 231 -14.91 8.06 -11.34
C ALA A 231 -14.59 9.01 -10.17
N ARG A 232 -13.39 9.59 -10.14
CA ARG A 232 -12.98 10.58 -9.13
C ARG A 232 -12.33 11.80 -9.78
N GLY A 233 -12.53 12.95 -9.15
CA GLY A 233 -11.94 14.21 -9.61
C GLY A 233 -12.79 14.93 -10.65
N PRO A 234 -12.27 16.02 -11.22
CA PRO A 234 -13.03 16.88 -12.11
C PRO A 234 -13.25 16.24 -13.50
N VAL A 235 -14.27 16.74 -14.20
CA VAL A 235 -14.47 16.45 -15.64
C VAL A 235 -13.29 17.03 -16.44
N ILE A 236 -12.74 16.23 -17.35
CA ILE A 236 -11.59 16.59 -18.18
C ILE A 236 -12.10 17.01 -19.56
N ARG A 237 -11.83 18.26 -19.94
CA ARG A 237 -12.27 18.87 -21.21
C ARG A 237 -11.16 18.99 -22.27
N ASP A 238 -9.93 18.67 -21.89
CA ASP A 238 -8.81 18.47 -22.81
C ASP A 238 -8.22 17.08 -22.56
N PRO A 239 -8.86 16.02 -23.10
CA PRO A 239 -8.43 14.64 -22.85
C PRO A 239 -7.00 14.37 -23.32
N GLN A 240 -6.59 14.94 -24.45
CA GLN A 240 -5.28 14.69 -25.05
C GLN A 240 -4.15 15.21 -24.16
N ALA A 241 -4.27 16.46 -23.68
CA ALA A 241 -3.26 17.03 -22.79
C ALA A 241 -3.16 16.28 -21.47
N ALA A 242 -4.30 16.00 -20.82
CA ALA A 242 -4.32 15.31 -19.53
C ALA A 242 -3.73 13.88 -19.63
N ILE A 243 -4.04 13.15 -20.70
CA ILE A 243 -3.46 11.83 -20.97
C ILE A 243 -1.94 11.92 -21.18
N ALA A 244 -1.48 12.86 -22.00
CA ALA A 244 -0.07 13.07 -22.25
C ALA A 244 0.70 13.42 -20.97
N HIS A 245 0.13 14.27 -20.11
CA HIS A 245 0.69 14.60 -18.81
C HIS A 245 0.83 13.36 -17.91
N LEU A 246 -0.21 12.53 -17.81
CA LEU A 246 -0.16 11.32 -16.99
C LEU A 246 0.91 10.34 -17.48
N ILE A 247 0.95 10.06 -18.79
CA ILE A 247 1.97 9.17 -19.36
C ILE A 247 3.39 9.69 -19.04
N GLY A 248 3.63 10.99 -19.22
CA GLY A 248 4.92 11.62 -18.91
C GLY A 248 5.32 11.48 -17.44
N ARG A 249 4.39 11.75 -16.51
CA ARG A 249 4.62 11.63 -15.07
C ARG A 249 4.92 10.20 -14.63
N LEU A 250 4.13 9.22 -15.12
CA LEU A 250 4.34 7.80 -14.86
C LEU A 250 5.74 7.35 -15.31
N GLN A 251 6.13 7.69 -16.53
CA GLN A 251 7.44 7.36 -17.07
C GLN A 251 8.59 8.05 -16.32
N ALA A 252 8.39 9.29 -15.85
CA ALA A 252 9.38 10.00 -15.05
C ALA A 252 9.59 9.33 -13.68
N VAL A 253 8.50 8.99 -12.97
CA VAL A 253 8.55 8.25 -11.70
C VAL A 253 9.26 6.91 -11.89
N TYR A 254 8.90 6.14 -12.93
CA TYR A 254 9.49 4.82 -13.14
C TYR A 254 10.97 4.88 -13.49
N ARG A 255 11.39 5.87 -14.32
CA ARG A 255 12.81 6.09 -14.63
C ARG A 255 13.63 6.41 -13.37
N ASN A 256 13.08 7.22 -12.47
CA ASN A 256 13.70 7.54 -11.19
C ASN A 256 13.67 6.36 -10.19
N TYR A 257 12.61 5.55 -10.19
CA TYR A 257 12.55 4.32 -9.41
C TYR A 257 13.71 3.38 -9.77
N LEU A 258 13.86 3.12 -11.07
CA LEU A 258 14.87 2.19 -11.59
C LEU A 258 16.30 2.65 -11.28
N SER A 259 16.60 3.96 -11.25
CA SER A 259 17.97 4.47 -11.11
C SER A 259 18.70 3.98 -9.86
N ILE A 260 17.97 3.65 -8.80
CA ILE A 260 18.53 3.21 -7.51
C ILE A 260 17.89 1.91 -7.02
N SER A 261 17.35 1.07 -7.90
CA SER A 261 16.65 -0.14 -7.48
C SER A 261 17.59 -1.31 -7.18
N ALA A 262 17.37 -1.95 -6.03
CA ALA A 262 18.02 -3.20 -5.63
C ALA A 262 17.65 -4.37 -6.55
N GLY A 263 16.48 -4.33 -7.19
CA GLY A 263 16.04 -5.43 -8.07
C GLY A 263 16.93 -5.62 -9.30
N ARG A 264 17.75 -4.62 -9.68
CA ARG A 264 18.77 -4.79 -10.71
C ARG A 264 19.87 -5.79 -10.30
N TYR A 265 20.16 -5.91 -9.00
CA TYR A 265 21.08 -6.91 -8.49
C TYR A 265 20.48 -8.31 -8.58
N TYR A 266 19.26 -8.49 -8.07
CA TYR A 266 18.58 -9.80 -8.03
C TYR A 266 18.10 -10.30 -9.40
N PHE A 267 17.61 -9.40 -10.25
CA PHE A 267 16.81 -9.73 -11.43
C PHE A 267 17.28 -8.96 -12.68
N ARG A 268 18.59 -8.86 -12.90
CA ARG A 268 19.21 -8.04 -13.96
C ARG A 268 18.48 -8.10 -15.30
N ASP A 269 18.31 -9.29 -15.88
CA ASP A 269 17.70 -9.47 -17.20
C ASP A 269 16.21 -9.08 -17.21
N SER A 270 15.51 -9.37 -16.11
CA SER A 270 14.09 -9.01 -15.96
C SER A 270 13.89 -7.50 -15.88
N TYR A 271 14.83 -6.76 -15.27
CA TYR A 271 14.74 -5.30 -15.13
C TYR A 271 14.93 -4.56 -16.46
N ASP A 272 15.72 -5.10 -17.39
CA ASP A 272 15.79 -4.57 -18.75
C ASP A 272 14.42 -4.70 -19.46
N GLY A 273 13.77 -5.87 -19.32
CA GLY A 273 12.41 -6.10 -19.83
C GLY A 273 11.36 -5.18 -19.20
N LEU A 274 11.40 -4.99 -17.88
CA LEU A 274 10.54 -4.06 -17.16
C LEU A 274 10.69 -2.62 -17.68
N THR A 275 11.93 -2.21 -17.89
CA THR A 275 12.27 -0.88 -18.39
C THR A 275 11.66 -0.65 -19.77
N GLN A 276 11.82 -1.62 -20.69
CA GLN A 276 11.27 -1.54 -22.04
C GLN A 276 9.74 -1.42 -22.05
N ARG A 277 9.04 -2.13 -21.14
CA ARG A 277 7.56 -2.13 -21.09
C ARG A 277 6.98 -0.75 -20.75
N VAL A 278 7.62 0.00 -19.86
CA VAL A 278 7.09 1.29 -19.38
C VAL A 278 7.71 2.47 -20.13
N LEU A 279 9.03 2.47 -20.32
CA LEU A 279 9.79 3.59 -20.88
C LEU A 279 10.02 3.48 -22.39
N GLY A 280 9.79 2.30 -22.99
CA GLY A 280 10.11 2.03 -24.39
C GLY A 280 11.61 1.82 -24.63
N PRO A 281 12.04 1.65 -25.90
CA PRO A 281 13.40 1.22 -26.24
C PRO A 281 14.51 2.26 -26.02
N ALA A 282 14.19 3.57 -25.93
CA ALA A 282 15.16 4.66 -25.79
C ALA A 282 15.24 5.22 -24.36
N HIS A 283 15.14 4.35 -23.36
CA HIS A 283 14.74 4.72 -22.00
C HIS A 283 15.78 5.49 -21.16
N ASN A 284 17.09 5.36 -21.47
CA ASN A 284 18.21 6.06 -20.82
C ASN A 284 18.08 6.19 -19.30
N VAL A 285 17.95 5.06 -18.59
CA VAL A 285 17.90 5.05 -17.12
C VAL A 285 19.30 5.36 -16.57
N PRO A 286 19.45 6.35 -15.67
CA PRO A 286 20.74 6.69 -15.07
C PRO A 286 21.03 5.73 -13.92
N TRP A 287 21.34 4.47 -14.24
CA TRP A 287 21.54 3.45 -13.21
C TRP A 287 22.71 3.79 -12.29
N MET A 288 22.49 3.67 -10.98
CA MET A 288 23.57 3.73 -10.00
C MET A 288 24.61 2.64 -10.31
N ARG A 289 25.88 2.98 -10.10
CA ARG A 289 26.98 2.01 -10.14
C ARG A 289 26.85 1.00 -8.99
N MET A 290 27.40 -0.20 -9.19
CA MET A 290 27.50 -1.18 -8.10
C MET A 290 28.37 -0.64 -6.96
N ALA A 291 27.98 -0.98 -5.73
CA ALA A 291 28.76 -0.79 -4.51
C ALA A 291 30.11 -1.50 -4.59
N ILE A 292 31.03 -1.11 -3.70
CA ILE A 292 32.23 -1.90 -3.45
C ILE A 292 31.77 -3.16 -2.73
N MET A 293 32.23 -4.33 -3.17
CA MET A 293 31.84 -5.62 -2.60
C MET A 293 33.08 -6.34 -2.10
N ASP A 294 32.90 -7.09 -1.02
CA ASP A 294 33.87 -8.03 -0.49
C ASP A 294 33.22 -9.42 -0.41
N GLU A 295 33.82 -10.37 -1.12
CA GLU A 295 33.35 -11.76 -1.24
C GLU A 295 33.91 -12.64 -0.11
N ASP A 296 34.88 -12.14 0.67
CA ASP A 296 35.51 -12.86 1.78
C ASP A 296 35.30 -12.09 3.10
N PRO A 297 34.05 -12.00 3.60
CA PRO A 297 33.74 -11.21 4.78
C PRO A 297 34.35 -11.80 6.04
N ALA A 298 34.35 -11.00 7.11
CA ALA A 298 34.86 -11.33 8.43
C ALA A 298 34.56 -12.78 8.86
N GLY A 299 35.60 -13.52 9.26
CA GLY A 299 35.53 -14.96 9.53
C GLY A 299 34.61 -15.37 10.70
N TRP A 300 34.23 -14.41 11.55
CA TRP A 300 33.25 -14.60 12.63
C TRP A 300 31.79 -14.52 12.17
N MET A 301 31.51 -14.12 10.93
CA MET A 301 30.18 -14.13 10.35
C MET A 301 29.97 -15.38 9.49
N VAL A 302 28.95 -16.17 9.81
CA VAL A 302 28.54 -17.34 9.02
C VAL A 302 27.25 -17.04 8.26
N CYS A 303 27.28 -17.16 6.93
CA CYS A 303 26.08 -17.09 6.09
C CYS A 303 25.33 -18.42 6.12
N ILE A 304 24.04 -18.39 6.48
CA ILE A 304 23.18 -19.56 6.54
C ILE A 304 21.88 -19.25 5.80
N ASN A 305 21.84 -19.52 4.50
CA ASN A 305 20.71 -19.12 3.64
C ASN A 305 20.42 -17.61 3.81
N ASN A 306 19.19 -17.22 4.16
CA ASN A 306 18.82 -15.84 4.47
C ASN A 306 19.01 -15.42 5.94
N SER A 307 19.74 -16.21 6.75
CA SER A 307 20.17 -15.83 8.11
C SER A 307 21.66 -15.50 8.15
N ARG A 308 22.07 -14.77 9.18
CA ARG A 308 23.48 -14.54 9.53
C ARG A 308 23.72 -14.95 10.97
N LEU A 309 24.83 -15.64 11.22
CA LEU A 309 25.24 -16.06 12.57
C LEU A 309 26.58 -15.40 12.90
N LEU A 310 26.61 -14.62 13.97
CA LEU A 310 27.86 -14.19 14.59
C LEU A 310 28.37 -15.33 15.46
N LEU A 311 29.62 -15.73 15.28
CA LEU A 311 30.26 -16.80 16.03
C LEU A 311 31.44 -16.27 16.83
N SER A 312 31.32 -16.34 18.15
CA SER A 312 32.38 -15.92 19.06
C SER A 312 33.52 -16.94 19.13
N GLU A 313 34.72 -16.50 19.51
CA GLU A 313 35.87 -17.34 19.83
C GLU A 313 35.55 -18.44 20.87
N SER A 314 34.61 -18.18 21.78
CA SER A 314 34.15 -19.18 22.75
C SER A 314 33.20 -20.23 22.15
N GLY A 315 32.91 -20.16 20.86
CA GLY A 315 31.90 -20.95 20.15
C GLY A 315 30.46 -20.51 20.42
N ALA A 316 30.22 -19.41 21.14
CA ALA A 316 28.86 -18.90 21.39
C ALA A 316 28.33 -18.17 20.15
N GLY A 317 27.05 -18.32 19.84
CA GLY A 317 26.43 -17.75 18.66
C GLY A 317 25.40 -16.65 18.96
N TRP A 318 25.31 -15.69 18.04
CA TRP A 318 24.24 -14.70 17.97
C TRP A 318 23.60 -14.76 16.59
N LEU A 319 22.35 -15.21 16.51
CA LEU A 319 21.67 -15.39 15.23
C LEU A 319 20.92 -14.11 14.83
N ILE A 320 20.88 -13.85 13.54
CA ILE A 320 20.12 -12.78 12.92
C ILE A 320 19.15 -13.43 11.94
N ASP A 321 17.86 -13.28 12.25
CA ASP A 321 16.71 -13.85 11.54
C ASP A 321 16.66 -15.38 11.54
N CYS A 322 15.45 -15.96 11.49
CA CYS A 322 15.22 -17.40 11.32
C CYS A 322 13.81 -17.69 10.77
N GLY A 323 13.64 -17.75 9.45
CA GLY A 323 12.34 -18.09 8.84
C GLY A 323 12.23 -19.46 8.19
N SER A 324 13.27 -20.30 8.19
CA SER A 324 13.19 -21.63 7.57
C SER A 324 13.77 -22.76 8.43
N GLN A 325 13.26 -23.98 8.21
CA GLN A 325 13.76 -25.19 8.91
C GLN A 325 15.22 -25.50 8.52
N GLN A 326 15.61 -25.16 7.29
CA GLN A 326 16.97 -25.35 6.79
C GLN A 326 17.99 -24.59 7.63
N ILE A 327 17.65 -23.38 8.08
CA ILE A 327 18.50 -22.58 8.99
C ILE A 327 18.75 -23.33 10.31
N ILE A 328 17.68 -23.85 10.92
CA ILE A 328 17.78 -24.62 12.17
C ILE A 328 18.69 -25.85 11.98
N ASP A 329 18.56 -26.52 10.83
CA ASP A 329 19.33 -27.73 10.54
C ASP A 329 20.83 -27.42 10.33
N GLU A 330 21.18 -26.30 9.70
CA GLU A 330 22.56 -25.84 9.59
C GLU A 330 23.15 -25.44 10.95
N ILE A 331 22.38 -24.77 11.81
CA ILE A 331 22.82 -24.44 13.18
C ILE A 331 23.07 -25.72 14.00
N LYS A 332 22.23 -26.76 13.85
CA LYS A 332 22.48 -28.07 14.47
C LYS A 332 23.77 -28.71 13.96
N LYS A 333 24.06 -28.65 12.65
CA LYS A 333 25.31 -29.16 12.10
C LYS A 333 26.54 -28.47 12.70
N LEU A 334 26.49 -27.14 12.86
CA LEU A 334 27.57 -26.40 13.52
C LEU A 334 27.77 -26.83 14.97
N ARG A 335 26.67 -27.04 15.71
CA ARG A 335 26.73 -27.57 17.08
C ARG A 335 27.31 -28.97 17.14
N ASP A 336 26.82 -29.88 16.29
CA ASP A 336 27.22 -31.28 16.29
C ASP A 336 28.69 -31.46 15.83
N ALA A 337 29.20 -30.52 15.03
CA ALA A 337 30.63 -30.41 14.67
C ALA A 337 31.49 -29.75 15.77
N GLY A 338 30.92 -29.35 16.91
CA GLY A 338 31.63 -28.67 18.00
C GLY A 338 32.02 -27.22 17.70
N ARG A 339 31.51 -26.63 16.61
CA ARG A 339 31.79 -25.24 16.20
C ARG A 339 30.89 -24.23 16.91
N LEU A 340 29.70 -24.66 17.33
CA LEU A 340 28.73 -23.83 18.07
C LEU A 340 28.40 -24.48 19.42
N THR A 341 28.56 -23.75 20.51
CA THR A 341 28.34 -24.23 21.89
C THR A 341 26.97 -23.83 22.43
N SER A 342 26.49 -22.63 22.10
CA SER A 342 25.19 -22.08 22.52
C SER A 342 24.71 -21.00 21.54
N LEU A 343 23.40 -20.69 21.56
CA LEU A 343 22.89 -19.41 21.07
C LEU A 343 22.57 -18.52 22.27
N GLU A 344 23.12 -17.32 22.30
CA GLU A 344 22.95 -16.37 23.43
C GLU A 344 22.05 -15.18 23.07
N GLY A 345 21.70 -15.02 21.80
CA GLY A 345 20.75 -14.03 21.31
C GLY A 345 20.29 -14.33 19.89
N LEU A 346 19.06 -13.89 19.60
CA LEU A 346 18.47 -13.85 18.27
C LEU A 346 18.00 -12.43 18.01
N PHE A 347 18.44 -11.78 16.94
CA PHE A 347 17.92 -10.47 16.53
C PHE A 347 17.03 -10.63 15.29
N ILE A 348 15.90 -9.93 15.27
CA ILE A 348 15.00 -9.88 14.12
C ILE A 348 15.17 -8.55 13.41
N THR A 349 15.53 -8.59 12.13
CA THR A 349 15.63 -7.38 11.30
C THR A 349 14.26 -6.87 10.89
N HIS A 350 13.36 -7.72 10.41
CA HIS A 350 12.01 -7.31 9.99
C HIS A 350 11.03 -8.48 10.00
N TYR A 351 9.74 -8.18 9.78
CA TYR A 351 8.63 -9.08 10.07
C TYR A 351 8.33 -10.12 8.98
N HIS A 352 9.00 -10.07 7.83
CA HIS A 352 8.70 -11.01 6.75
C HIS A 352 8.91 -12.46 7.21
N ASP A 353 8.08 -13.32 6.66
CA ASP A 353 7.96 -14.72 7.06
C ASP A 353 9.26 -15.50 6.86
N ASP A 354 9.96 -15.28 5.75
CA ASP A 354 11.25 -15.88 5.47
C ASP A 354 12.35 -15.47 6.47
N HIS A 355 12.12 -14.46 7.31
CA HIS A 355 12.98 -14.04 8.41
C HIS A 355 12.45 -14.43 9.80
N THR A 356 11.16 -14.74 9.97
CA THR A 356 10.54 -14.86 11.31
C THR A 356 9.77 -16.16 11.56
N GLU A 357 9.33 -16.85 10.51
CA GLU A 357 8.42 -17.99 10.55
C GLU A 357 8.90 -19.18 11.40
N LYS A 358 10.22 -19.34 11.60
CA LYS A 358 10.79 -20.47 12.35
C LYS A 358 11.49 -20.08 13.64
N VAL A 359 11.32 -18.84 14.10
CA VAL A 359 11.84 -18.38 15.40
C VAL A 359 11.36 -19.27 16.54
N ASN A 360 10.04 -19.51 16.66
CA ASN A 360 9.49 -20.36 17.73
C ASN A 360 9.97 -21.81 17.67
N ALA A 361 10.24 -22.33 16.47
CA ALA A 361 10.79 -23.68 16.29
C ALA A 361 12.27 -23.74 16.69
N LEU A 362 13.06 -22.71 16.36
CA LEU A 362 14.45 -22.56 16.77
C LEU A 362 14.57 -22.54 18.30
N LEU A 363 13.74 -21.73 18.99
CA LEU A 363 13.80 -21.56 20.44
C LEU A 363 13.53 -22.85 21.23
N LYS A 364 12.82 -23.82 20.64
CA LYS A 364 12.62 -25.16 21.25
C LYS A 364 13.91 -26.00 21.26
N VAL A 365 14.84 -25.72 20.36
CA VAL A 365 16.12 -26.44 20.21
C VAL A 365 17.27 -25.66 20.81
N PHE A 366 17.25 -24.33 20.65
CA PHE A 366 18.26 -23.39 21.12
C PHE A 366 17.58 -22.24 21.87
N PRO A 367 17.24 -22.42 23.16
CA PRO A 367 16.61 -21.36 23.93
C PRO A 367 17.54 -20.15 24.09
N CYS A 368 17.10 -18.99 23.61
CA CYS A 368 17.80 -17.72 23.74
C CYS A 368 16.82 -16.53 23.74
N PRO A 369 17.20 -15.36 24.27
CA PRO A 369 16.40 -14.15 24.13
C PRO A 369 16.27 -13.72 22.67
N VAL A 370 15.05 -13.31 22.27
CA VAL A 370 14.77 -12.69 20.97
C VAL A 370 14.74 -11.18 21.15
N PHE A 371 15.55 -10.45 20.40
CA PHE A 371 15.69 -9.00 20.41
C PHE A 371 14.97 -8.39 19.22
N VAL A 372 14.19 -7.34 19.49
CA VAL A 372 13.49 -6.53 18.50
C VAL A 372 13.60 -5.05 18.89
N THR A 373 13.49 -4.14 17.94
CA THR A 373 13.37 -2.70 18.25
C THR A 373 11.91 -2.30 18.47
N PRO A 374 11.60 -1.09 18.95
CA PRO A 374 10.23 -0.67 19.23
C PRO A 374 9.32 -0.73 17.99
N LEU A 375 9.85 -0.43 16.79
CA LEU A 375 9.10 -0.54 15.54
C LEU A 375 8.57 -1.96 15.30
N MET A 376 9.39 -2.97 15.61
CA MET A 376 9.07 -4.38 15.38
C MET A 376 8.26 -5.05 16.50
N ALA A 377 8.19 -4.42 17.67
CA ALA A 377 7.72 -5.08 18.89
C ALA A 377 6.23 -5.49 18.85
N ASP A 378 5.37 -4.67 18.27
CA ASP A 378 3.92 -4.96 18.23
C ASP A 378 3.59 -6.01 17.16
N ILE A 379 4.14 -5.87 15.95
CA ILE A 379 3.94 -6.84 14.85
C ILE A 379 4.53 -8.21 15.17
N ALA A 380 5.67 -8.29 15.87
CA ALA A 380 6.26 -9.55 16.32
C ALA A 380 5.34 -10.29 17.32
N ARG A 381 4.65 -9.56 18.21
CA ARG A 381 3.72 -10.15 19.19
C ARG A 381 2.36 -10.47 18.60
N HIS A 382 1.93 -9.67 17.63
CA HIS A 382 0.55 -9.68 17.12
C HIS A 382 0.51 -9.65 15.59
N PRO A 383 1.14 -10.60 14.87
CA PRO A 383 1.12 -10.56 13.41
C PRO A 383 -0.31 -10.55 12.88
N GLY A 384 -1.22 -11.34 13.47
CA GLY A 384 -2.63 -11.35 13.10
C GLY A 384 -3.37 -10.00 13.18
N ALA A 385 -2.85 -9.01 13.91
CA ALA A 385 -3.40 -7.66 13.99
C ALA A 385 -3.04 -6.77 12.78
N TYR A 386 -2.21 -7.25 11.86
CA TYR A 386 -1.74 -6.52 10.67
C TYR A 386 -2.18 -7.18 9.36
N ARG A 387 -2.23 -6.39 8.29
CA ARG A 387 -2.36 -6.86 6.90
C ARG A 387 -1.20 -6.30 6.10
N LEU A 388 -0.08 -7.00 6.12
CA LEU A 388 1.18 -6.57 5.51
C LEU A 388 1.76 -7.68 4.63
N PRO A 389 2.63 -7.32 3.67
CA PRO A 389 3.33 -8.28 2.81
C PRO A 389 4.02 -9.43 3.55
N CYS A 390 3.97 -10.66 3.03
CA CYS A 390 4.84 -11.77 3.49
C CYS A 390 4.78 -12.01 5.02
N LEU A 391 3.60 -11.89 5.62
CA LEU A 391 3.45 -11.93 7.07
C LEU A 391 3.36 -13.38 7.59
N THR A 392 4.08 -13.69 8.67
CA THR A 392 3.99 -14.98 9.38
C THR A 392 2.70 -15.13 10.20
N THR A 393 2.29 -16.37 10.48
CA THR A 393 1.25 -16.67 11.48
C THR A 393 1.79 -16.81 12.90
N GLU A 394 3.11 -16.88 13.07
CA GLU A 394 3.77 -17.23 14.33
C GLU A 394 4.06 -15.99 15.18
N ALA A 395 3.30 -15.82 16.26
CA ALA A 395 3.58 -14.78 17.24
C ALA A 395 4.84 -15.12 18.05
N ILE A 396 5.74 -14.15 18.20
CA ILE A 396 6.88 -14.22 19.11
C ILE A 396 6.41 -13.74 20.48
N THR A 397 6.33 -14.68 21.43
CA THR A 397 5.84 -14.40 22.78
C THR A 397 7.00 -13.79 23.59
N GLU A 398 6.81 -12.57 24.09
CA GLU A 398 7.78 -11.85 24.96
C GLU A 398 9.15 -11.54 24.33
N PRO A 399 9.23 -10.86 23.18
CA PRO A 399 10.51 -10.37 22.68
C PRO A 399 11.09 -9.31 23.63
N THR A 400 12.42 -9.32 23.76
CA THR A 400 13.20 -8.29 24.44
C THR A 400 13.26 -7.05 23.55
N VAL A 401 12.54 -6.01 23.93
CA VAL A 401 12.51 -4.74 23.19
C VAL A 401 13.71 -3.89 23.60
N VAL A 402 14.54 -3.53 22.63
CA VAL A 402 15.71 -2.66 22.82
C VAL A 402 15.48 -1.34 22.09
N PRO A 403 15.67 -0.16 22.73
CA PRO A 403 15.43 1.12 22.07
C PRO A 403 16.44 1.39 20.94
N ASP A 404 16.12 2.33 20.06
CA ASP A 404 17.04 2.82 19.02
C ASP A 404 18.38 3.27 19.63
N GLY A 405 19.49 2.83 19.03
CA GLY A 405 20.84 3.06 19.50
C GLY A 405 21.24 2.27 20.76
N HIS A 406 20.43 1.31 21.22
CA HIS A 406 20.78 0.48 22.37
C HIS A 406 22.10 -0.25 22.15
N ARG A 407 22.99 -0.20 23.14
CA ARG A 407 24.32 -0.82 23.09
C ARG A 407 24.41 -1.98 24.07
N ARG A 408 24.94 -3.11 23.61
CA ARG A 408 25.21 -4.29 24.43
C ARG A 408 26.58 -4.86 24.10
N ARG A 409 27.42 -4.98 25.12
CA ARG A 409 28.63 -5.79 25.01
C ARG A 409 28.24 -7.27 25.06
N TRP A 410 28.65 -8.03 24.06
CA TRP A 410 28.50 -9.48 24.00
C TRP A 410 29.82 -10.08 23.57
N ARG A 411 30.52 -10.72 24.51
CA ARG A 411 31.85 -11.31 24.27
C ARG A 411 32.82 -10.24 23.69
N GLU A 412 33.45 -10.53 22.56
CA GLU A 412 34.35 -9.66 21.79
C GLU A 412 33.62 -8.65 20.88
N PHE A 413 32.28 -8.62 20.92
CA PHE A 413 31.45 -7.72 20.12
C PHE A 413 30.83 -6.60 20.96
N GLN A 414 30.85 -5.39 20.42
CA GLN A 414 29.90 -4.32 20.77
C GLN A 414 28.74 -4.36 19.77
N LEU A 415 27.55 -4.71 20.26
CA LEU A 415 26.33 -4.73 19.47
C LEU A 415 25.58 -3.41 19.65
N THR A 416 25.11 -2.81 18.55
CA THR A 416 24.23 -1.63 18.56
C THR A 416 22.99 -1.86 17.70
N PHE A 417 21.81 -1.68 18.28
CA PHE A 417 20.52 -1.97 17.64
C PHE A 417 19.87 -0.67 17.16
N TYR A 418 19.34 -0.66 15.93
CA TYR A 418 18.75 0.54 15.32
C TYR A 418 17.33 0.31 14.84
N ASP A 419 16.47 1.29 15.07
CA ASP A 419 15.27 1.49 14.27
C ASP A 419 15.71 1.92 12.86
N TYR A 420 15.41 1.08 11.87
CA TYR A 420 15.99 1.18 10.53
C TYR A 420 14.93 0.88 9.46
N PRO A 421 13.97 1.79 9.21
CA PRO A 421 12.79 1.54 8.37
C PRO A 421 13.14 1.47 6.86
N GLY A 422 13.95 0.48 6.47
CA GLY A 422 14.45 0.28 5.12
C GLY A 422 13.43 -0.41 4.23
N GLN A 423 13.59 -1.71 3.99
CA GLN A 423 12.71 -2.47 3.07
C GLN A 423 11.23 -2.33 3.43
N THR A 424 10.94 -2.16 4.72
CA THR A 424 9.60 -1.86 5.24
C THR A 424 9.66 -0.82 6.34
N LEU A 425 8.51 -0.19 6.66
CA LEU A 425 8.40 0.69 7.84
C LEU A 425 8.75 -0.04 9.16
N TYR A 426 8.51 -1.35 9.21
CA TYR A 426 8.77 -2.22 10.35
C TYR A 426 10.07 -3.00 10.12
N HIS A 427 11.18 -2.28 10.22
CA HIS A 427 12.51 -2.79 9.91
C HIS A 427 13.55 -2.21 10.89
N SER A 428 14.57 -3.00 11.17
CA SER A 428 15.60 -2.80 12.17
C SER A 428 16.97 -3.25 11.64
N ALA A 429 18.04 -2.66 12.17
CA ALA A 429 19.41 -3.03 11.83
C ALA A 429 20.26 -3.30 13.08
N LEU A 430 21.30 -4.12 12.91
CA LEU A 430 22.26 -4.45 13.97
C LEU A 430 23.67 -4.12 13.50
N LEU A 431 24.35 -3.21 14.19
CA LEU A 431 25.78 -2.99 14.03
C LEU A 431 26.53 -3.91 14.99
N ALA A 432 27.43 -4.72 14.45
CA ALA A 432 28.39 -5.51 15.21
C ALA A 432 29.79 -4.95 14.99
N GLU A 433 30.41 -4.48 16.07
CA GLU A 433 31.79 -4.01 16.10
C GLU A 433 32.62 -5.03 16.88
N HIS A 434 33.59 -5.66 16.23
CA HIS A 434 34.48 -6.65 16.84
C HIS A 434 35.74 -5.97 17.40
N ASP A 435 36.37 -6.57 18.41
CA ASP A 435 37.54 -6.00 19.10
C ASP A 435 38.79 -5.84 18.21
N ASP A 436 38.89 -6.57 17.11
CA ASP A 436 39.95 -6.40 16.10
C ASP A 436 39.74 -5.18 15.18
N GLY A 437 38.59 -4.52 15.30
CA GLY A 437 38.24 -3.32 14.55
C GLY A 437 37.29 -3.56 13.35
N GLU A 438 36.98 -4.80 12.99
CA GLU A 438 36.01 -5.10 11.93
C GLU A 438 34.58 -4.69 12.33
N LYS A 439 33.82 -4.15 11.36
CA LYS A 439 32.46 -3.62 11.60
C LYS A 439 31.50 -4.03 10.51
N LEU A 440 30.45 -4.74 10.88
CA LEU A 440 29.37 -5.13 9.98
C LEU A 440 28.05 -4.54 10.45
N LEU A 441 27.34 -3.85 9.55
CA LEU A 441 25.95 -3.44 9.76
C LEU A 441 25.02 -4.39 9.01
N PHE A 442 24.28 -5.19 9.77
CA PHE A 442 23.22 -6.07 9.26
C PHE A 442 21.98 -5.22 9.00
N VAL A 443 21.74 -4.91 7.72
CA VAL A 443 20.70 -3.97 7.26
C VAL A 443 19.41 -4.67 6.84
N GLY A 444 19.25 -5.96 7.12
CA GLY A 444 18.13 -6.71 6.59
C GLY A 444 18.14 -6.69 5.06
N ASP A 445 16.94 -6.73 4.50
CA ASP A 445 16.75 -6.63 3.05
C ASP A 445 16.70 -5.17 2.58
N SER A 446 17.30 -4.20 3.28
CA SER A 446 17.13 -2.78 2.94
C SER A 446 17.85 -2.36 1.66
N PHE A 447 19.03 -2.93 1.41
CA PHE A 447 19.90 -2.55 0.31
C PHE A 447 20.54 -3.76 -0.36
N THR A 448 20.91 -3.61 -1.62
CA THR A 448 21.85 -4.49 -2.32
C THR A 448 22.98 -3.65 -2.91
N PRO A 449 24.03 -4.25 -3.49
CA PRO A 449 25.06 -3.49 -4.19
C PRO A 449 24.53 -2.53 -5.28
N SER A 450 23.33 -2.75 -5.82
CA SER A 450 22.74 -1.85 -6.83
C SER A 450 21.82 -0.76 -6.29
N GLY A 451 21.51 -0.73 -4.99
CA GLY A 451 20.71 0.31 -4.37
C GLY A 451 19.65 -0.19 -3.39
N ILE A 452 18.48 0.44 -3.44
CA ILE A 452 17.38 0.42 -2.48
C ILE A 452 16.35 -0.67 -2.80
N ASP A 453 15.92 -1.40 -1.77
CA ASP A 453 14.95 -2.49 -1.84
C ASP A 453 13.51 -2.01 -1.54
N ASP A 454 13.01 -1.11 -2.39
CA ASP A 454 11.68 -0.48 -2.26
C ASP A 454 10.67 -0.98 -3.31
N TYR A 455 10.86 -2.21 -3.81
CA TYR A 455 10.06 -2.73 -4.93
C TYR A 455 8.60 -3.11 -4.55
N CYS A 456 8.26 -3.11 -3.26
CA CYS A 456 6.91 -3.40 -2.77
C CYS A 456 6.30 -2.16 -2.10
N LEU A 457 5.36 -1.50 -2.78
CA LEU A 457 4.66 -0.31 -2.27
C LEU A 457 3.87 -0.59 -0.98
N LEU A 458 3.44 -1.83 -0.77
CA LEU A 458 2.73 -2.23 0.44
C LEU A 458 3.63 -2.34 1.69
N ASN A 459 4.97 -2.25 1.53
CA ASN A 459 5.91 -2.18 2.64
C ASN A 459 5.98 -0.80 3.32
N ARG A 460 5.30 0.21 2.76
CA ARG A 460 5.19 1.57 3.32
C ARG A 460 6.55 2.29 3.39
N ASN A 461 7.30 2.31 2.28
CA ASN A 461 8.56 3.07 2.19
C ASN A 461 8.26 4.58 2.08
N LEU A 462 8.07 5.24 3.23
CA LEU A 462 7.66 6.65 3.32
C LEU A 462 8.77 7.61 2.86
N MET A 463 8.36 8.78 2.35
CA MET A 463 9.23 9.79 1.73
C MET A 463 9.34 11.09 2.56
N HIS A 464 9.03 11.03 3.86
CA HIS A 464 9.27 12.15 4.78
C HIS A 464 10.72 12.17 5.24
N GLU A 465 11.23 13.36 5.56
CA GLU A 465 12.58 13.50 6.13
C GLU A 465 12.65 12.77 7.48
N GLY A 466 13.76 12.08 7.74
CA GLY A 466 13.91 11.28 8.96
C GLY A 466 13.04 10.01 9.00
N GLU A 467 12.40 9.63 7.89
CA GLU A 467 11.63 8.39 7.75
C GLU A 467 12.14 7.53 6.59
N GLY A 468 11.68 6.27 6.55
CA GLY A 468 11.96 5.35 5.46
C GLY A 468 13.45 5.25 5.12
N TYR A 469 13.73 5.25 3.82
CA TYR A 469 15.10 5.19 3.32
C TYR A 469 15.92 6.47 3.57
N LEU A 470 15.29 7.65 3.72
CA LEU A 470 16.04 8.86 4.07
C LEU A 470 16.69 8.73 5.45
N ARG A 471 15.95 8.16 6.43
CA ARG A 471 16.52 7.80 7.75
C ARG A 471 17.63 6.77 7.63
N CYS A 472 17.44 5.73 6.81
CA CYS A 472 18.46 4.70 6.61
C CYS A 472 19.77 5.31 6.09
N LEU A 473 19.68 6.22 5.12
CA LEU A 473 20.81 6.96 4.59
C LEU A 473 21.40 7.96 5.60
N ASP A 474 20.61 8.51 6.53
CA ASP A 474 21.13 9.34 7.65
C ASP A 474 22.01 8.49 8.57
N THR A 475 21.61 7.26 8.86
CA THR A 475 22.42 6.33 9.64
C THR A 475 23.72 5.98 8.91
N LEU A 476 23.66 5.64 7.62
CA LEU A 476 24.85 5.24 6.86
C LEU A 476 25.96 6.29 6.86
N VAL A 477 25.62 7.60 6.78
CA VAL A 477 26.64 8.66 6.79
C VAL A 477 27.31 8.87 8.16
N THR A 478 26.76 8.30 9.23
CA THR A 478 27.36 8.36 10.57
C THR A 478 28.30 7.19 10.84
N LEU A 479 28.30 6.16 9.99
CA LEU A 479 29.13 4.97 10.17
C LEU A 479 30.59 5.24 9.79
N PRO A 480 31.53 4.52 10.41
CA PRO A 480 32.92 4.50 9.97
C PRO A 480 33.07 4.09 8.49
N ALA A 481 34.06 4.68 7.80
CA ALA A 481 34.31 4.43 6.39
C ALA A 481 34.80 3.00 6.06
N ASP A 482 35.08 2.18 7.07
CA ASP A 482 35.45 0.76 6.95
C ASP A 482 34.28 -0.19 7.30
N CYS A 483 33.09 0.35 7.65
CA CYS A 483 31.93 -0.47 7.97
C CYS A 483 31.27 -1.02 6.70
N MET A 484 31.12 -2.34 6.63
CA MET A 484 30.46 -3.05 5.53
C MET A 484 29.00 -3.36 5.88
N LEU A 485 28.14 -3.33 4.86
CA LEU A 485 26.72 -3.67 4.94
C LEU A 485 26.52 -5.15 4.63
N VAL A 486 25.64 -5.77 5.40
CA VAL A 486 25.23 -7.16 5.22
C VAL A 486 23.73 -7.19 4.95
N ASN A 487 23.37 -7.72 3.78
CA ASN A 487 22.01 -8.10 3.43
C ASN A 487 21.86 -9.62 3.59
N GLN A 488 20.68 -10.07 3.99
CA GLN A 488 20.36 -11.45 4.35
C GLN A 488 20.32 -12.37 3.12
N HIS A 489 19.88 -11.88 1.97
CA HIS A 489 19.83 -12.63 0.71
C HIS A 489 21.06 -12.43 -0.19
N VAL A 490 21.94 -11.48 0.13
CA VAL A 490 23.16 -11.21 -0.64
C VAL A 490 24.39 -11.79 0.08
N ALA A 491 25.16 -12.61 -0.63
CA ALA A 491 26.35 -13.27 -0.10
C ALA A 491 27.52 -12.30 0.18
N PRO A 492 27.98 -11.47 -0.79
CA PRO A 492 29.03 -10.50 -0.50
C PRO A 492 28.54 -9.42 0.45
N VAL A 493 29.42 -8.97 1.34
CA VAL A 493 29.21 -7.73 2.07
C VAL A 493 29.58 -6.57 1.17
N PHE A 494 28.98 -5.41 1.37
CA PHE A 494 29.18 -4.29 0.45
C PHE A 494 29.16 -2.94 1.14
N GLN A 495 29.70 -1.93 0.47
CA GLN A 495 29.73 -0.58 0.98
C GLN A 495 29.46 0.43 -0.13
N PHE A 496 28.60 1.40 0.17
CA PHE A 496 28.40 2.57 -0.66
C PHE A 496 29.42 3.65 -0.31
N ASP A 497 29.97 4.30 -1.32
CA ASP A 497 30.72 5.54 -1.09
C ASP A 497 29.78 6.74 -0.91
N ALA A 498 30.37 7.89 -0.54
CA ALA A 498 29.63 9.13 -0.38
C ALA A 498 28.83 9.53 -1.63
N SER A 499 29.38 9.33 -2.83
CA SER A 499 28.71 9.70 -4.09
C SER A 499 27.47 8.85 -4.36
N GLN A 500 27.49 7.57 -4.00
CA GLN A 500 26.33 6.68 -4.12
C GLN A 500 25.25 7.04 -3.11
N ILE A 501 25.62 7.36 -1.87
CA ILE A 501 24.67 7.82 -0.85
C ILE A 501 24.02 9.15 -1.29
N GLU A 502 24.80 10.11 -1.78
CA GLU A 502 24.29 11.37 -2.33
C GLU A 502 23.38 11.15 -3.54
N PHE A 503 23.73 10.21 -4.43
CA PHE A 503 22.90 9.85 -5.58
C PHE A 503 21.54 9.29 -5.15
N MET A 504 21.53 8.37 -4.18
CA MET A 504 20.28 7.82 -3.62
C MET A 504 19.41 8.89 -2.96
N ARG A 505 20.00 9.78 -2.15
CA ARG A 505 19.27 10.92 -1.56
C ARG A 505 18.64 11.79 -2.62
N LYS A 506 19.43 12.20 -3.61
CA LYS A 506 18.95 13.02 -4.73
C LYS A 506 17.80 12.33 -5.46
N ALA A 507 17.95 11.05 -5.77
CA ALA A 507 16.91 10.28 -6.44
C ALA A 507 15.62 10.22 -5.60
N LEU A 508 15.69 10.02 -4.28
CA LEU A 508 14.52 10.04 -3.40
C LEU A 508 13.87 11.42 -3.30
N THR A 509 14.65 12.50 -3.20
CA THR A 509 14.11 13.87 -3.21
C THR A 509 13.39 14.18 -4.53
N GLU A 510 14.00 13.82 -5.66
CA GLU A 510 13.37 13.94 -6.99
C GLU A 510 12.11 13.08 -7.09
N ARG A 511 12.15 11.83 -6.59
CA ARG A 511 10.99 10.94 -6.58
C ARG A 511 9.82 11.53 -5.83
N LYS A 512 10.07 12.13 -4.65
CA LYS A 512 9.03 12.79 -3.85
C LYS A 512 8.35 13.90 -4.65
N ALA A 513 9.11 14.72 -5.37
CA ALA A 513 8.55 15.77 -6.22
C ALA A 513 7.72 15.19 -7.37
N LEU A 514 8.25 14.18 -8.08
CA LEU A 514 7.54 13.50 -9.17
C LEU A 514 6.24 12.84 -8.70
N LEU A 515 6.25 12.19 -7.53
CA LEU A 515 5.06 11.60 -6.92
C LEU A 515 4.06 12.69 -6.49
N GLY A 516 4.53 13.84 -5.99
CA GLY A 516 3.67 14.99 -5.67
C GLY A 516 2.94 15.55 -6.88
N GLU A 517 3.56 15.51 -8.07
CA GLU A 517 2.88 15.86 -9.33
C GLU A 517 1.94 14.75 -9.82
N LEU A 518 2.30 13.48 -9.60
CA LEU A 518 1.53 12.32 -10.04
C LEU A 518 0.20 12.19 -9.29
N PHE A 519 0.12 12.59 -8.02
CA PHE A 519 -1.07 12.38 -7.21
C PHE A 519 -1.90 13.63 -6.98
N ALA A 520 -3.19 13.41 -6.79
CA ALA A 520 -4.13 14.47 -6.40
C ALA A 520 -4.02 14.89 -4.92
N TRP A 521 -3.21 14.21 -4.12
CA TRP A 521 -3.02 14.51 -2.70
C TRP A 521 -2.16 15.75 -2.47
N ASP A 522 -2.24 16.33 -1.29
CA ASP A 522 -1.36 17.42 -0.85
C ASP A 522 0.01 16.91 -0.35
N ASP A 523 0.14 15.60 -0.10
CA ASP A 523 1.42 14.93 0.18
C ASP A 523 1.51 13.59 -0.58
N ALA A 524 2.69 13.28 -1.12
CA ALA A 524 2.95 12.10 -1.93
C ALA A 524 2.73 10.78 -1.16
N ASN A 525 2.93 10.75 0.15
CA ASN A 525 2.80 9.54 0.95
C ASN A 525 1.38 8.97 0.92
N TYR A 526 0.32 9.79 0.77
CA TYR A 526 -1.05 9.28 0.62
C TYR A 526 -1.24 8.40 -0.63
N GLY A 527 -0.44 8.62 -1.68
CA GLY A 527 -0.48 7.84 -2.92
C GLY A 527 0.43 6.59 -2.92
N ILE A 528 1.32 6.43 -1.93
CA ILE A 528 2.21 5.26 -1.83
C ILE A 528 1.99 4.41 -0.56
N ASP A 529 1.37 4.97 0.48
CA ASP A 529 1.05 4.26 1.72
C ASP A 529 -0.43 3.85 1.74
N GLU A 530 -0.79 2.65 1.26
CA GLU A 530 -2.19 2.17 1.34
C GLU A 530 -2.73 2.20 2.78
N GLN A 531 -1.85 2.08 3.77
CA GLN A 531 -2.17 1.92 5.18
C GLN A 531 -2.02 3.20 6.01
N TRP A 532 -2.00 4.37 5.36
CA TRP A 532 -2.07 5.66 6.06
C TRP A 532 -3.35 5.74 6.92
N ALA A 533 -4.44 5.10 6.48
CA ALA A 533 -5.61 4.80 7.30
C ALA A 533 -5.86 3.29 7.29
N ARG A 534 -5.75 2.65 8.46
CA ARG A 534 -5.88 1.19 8.61
C ARG A 534 -6.64 0.82 9.87
N THR A 535 -7.20 -0.37 9.90
CA THR A 535 -7.83 -0.90 11.11
C THR A 535 -6.83 -1.64 12.00
N TYR A 536 -7.04 -1.62 13.31
CA TYR A 536 -6.30 -2.43 14.27
C TYR A 536 -7.23 -2.97 15.37
N PRO A 537 -7.21 -4.28 15.69
CA PRO A 537 -6.51 -5.33 14.94
C PRO A 537 -7.18 -5.56 13.56
N TYR A 538 -6.38 -5.91 12.54
CA TYR A 538 -6.90 -6.27 11.22
C TYR A 538 -7.69 -7.57 11.25
N GLY A 539 -7.20 -8.60 11.93
CA GLY A 539 -7.92 -9.86 12.12
C GLY A 539 -8.12 -10.15 13.60
N GLN A 540 -9.34 -10.48 13.99
CA GLN A 540 -9.65 -10.91 15.35
C GLN A 540 -10.81 -11.90 15.41
N THR A 541 -10.91 -12.60 16.53
CA THR A 541 -12.04 -13.48 16.84
C THR A 541 -13.02 -12.80 17.79
N ALA A 542 -14.32 -12.95 17.53
CA ALA A 542 -15.39 -12.54 18.44
C ALA A 542 -16.25 -13.74 18.83
N ARG A 543 -16.83 -13.73 20.04
CA ARG A 543 -17.89 -14.67 20.42
C ARG A 543 -19.26 -14.01 20.24
N ALA A 544 -20.25 -14.78 19.83
CA ALA A 544 -21.63 -14.27 19.75
C ALA A 544 -22.09 -13.70 21.10
N GLY A 545 -22.78 -12.55 21.07
CA GLY A 545 -23.24 -11.85 22.27
C GLY A 545 -22.15 -11.08 23.03
N ARG A 546 -20.93 -10.98 22.50
CA ARG A 546 -19.83 -10.19 23.08
C ARG A 546 -19.50 -8.97 22.24
N THR A 547 -18.73 -8.08 22.84
CA THR A 547 -18.19 -6.88 22.20
C THR A 547 -16.71 -7.08 21.94
N VAL A 548 -16.25 -6.61 20.78
CA VAL A 548 -14.83 -6.50 20.44
C VAL A 548 -14.48 -5.04 20.12
N ASP A 549 -13.20 -4.69 20.26
CA ASP A 549 -12.71 -3.36 19.93
C ASP A 549 -12.07 -3.36 18.54
N VAL A 550 -12.37 -2.32 17.76
CA VAL A 550 -11.71 -2.02 16.49
C VAL A 550 -11.30 -0.56 16.52
N GLN A 551 -10.06 -0.29 16.14
CA GLN A 551 -9.56 1.07 15.94
C GLN A 551 -9.35 1.33 14.46
N VAL A 552 -9.64 2.53 13.99
CA VAL A 552 -9.11 3.07 12.73
C VAL A 552 -7.93 3.97 13.09
N ARG A 553 -6.71 3.53 12.80
CA ARG A 553 -5.48 4.30 12.98
C ARG A 553 -5.22 5.11 11.73
N ILE A 554 -5.10 6.43 11.89
CA ILE A 554 -4.93 7.37 10.79
C ILE A 554 -3.63 8.14 11.00
N ARG A 555 -2.75 8.09 10.01
CA ARG A 555 -1.54 8.88 9.90
C ARG A 555 -1.82 10.12 9.03
N ASN A 556 -1.56 11.29 9.58
CA ASN A 556 -1.66 12.54 8.84
C ASN A 556 -0.33 12.82 8.12
N HIS A 557 -0.29 12.59 6.80
CA HIS A 557 0.89 12.86 6.00
C HIS A 557 1.01 14.33 5.57
N SER A 558 -0.06 15.11 5.69
CA SER A 558 -0.05 16.53 5.32
C SER A 558 0.79 17.37 6.28
N SER A 559 1.27 18.52 5.80
CA SER A 559 2.04 19.50 6.59
C SER A 559 1.17 20.36 7.52
N ARG A 560 -0.14 20.11 7.60
CA ARG A 560 -1.08 20.83 8.49
C ARG A 560 -2.00 19.85 9.24
N PRO A 561 -2.50 20.22 10.43
CA PRO A 561 -3.50 19.43 11.12
C PRO A 561 -4.76 19.26 10.27
N HIS A 562 -5.36 18.07 10.35
CA HIS A 562 -6.65 17.77 9.73
C HIS A 562 -7.62 17.24 10.78
N GLN A 563 -8.90 17.58 10.62
CA GLN A 563 -9.98 16.94 11.37
C GLN A 563 -10.55 15.80 10.51
N TYR A 564 -10.34 14.58 10.98
CA TYR A 564 -10.87 13.37 10.35
C TYR A 564 -12.22 13.00 10.96
N THR A 565 -13.13 12.58 10.10
CA THR A 565 -14.39 11.93 10.46
C THR A 565 -14.34 10.47 10.04
N VAL A 566 -14.63 9.56 10.96
CA VAL A 566 -14.64 8.11 10.70
C VAL A 566 -16.04 7.55 10.96
N THR A 567 -16.60 6.88 9.96
CA THR A 567 -17.93 6.26 10.03
C THR A 567 -17.79 4.74 9.84
N PRO A 568 -18.00 3.92 10.88
CA PRO A 568 -17.92 2.46 10.79
C PRO A 568 -19.13 1.87 10.07
N HIS A 569 -18.87 0.84 9.26
CA HIS A 569 -19.85 -0.04 8.63
C HIS A 569 -19.61 -1.46 9.10
N VAL A 570 -20.63 -2.04 9.72
CA VAL A 570 -20.56 -3.37 10.33
C VAL A 570 -21.46 -4.35 9.61
N PRO A 571 -21.16 -5.67 9.66
CA PRO A 571 -22.04 -6.69 9.10
C PRO A 571 -23.45 -6.66 9.70
N ALA A 572 -24.41 -7.22 8.99
CA ALA A 572 -25.78 -7.39 9.49
C ALA A 572 -25.76 -8.15 10.84
N GLY A 573 -26.49 -7.63 11.83
CA GLY A 573 -26.52 -8.19 13.20
C GLY A 573 -25.44 -7.65 14.14
N PHE A 574 -24.56 -6.77 13.67
CA PHE A 574 -23.55 -6.11 14.50
C PHE A 574 -23.95 -4.66 14.75
N LEU A 575 -23.43 -4.07 15.83
CA LEU A 575 -23.61 -2.66 16.15
C LEU A 575 -22.27 -2.02 16.50
N ALA A 576 -21.96 -0.88 15.89
CA ALA A 576 -20.79 -0.08 16.22
C ALA A 576 -21.16 1.09 17.14
N GLU A 577 -20.37 1.30 18.19
CA GLU A 577 -20.45 2.45 19.07
C GLU A 577 -19.08 3.15 19.21
N PRO A 578 -18.99 4.46 18.92
CA PRO A 578 -20.05 5.32 18.39
C PRO A 578 -20.36 5.01 16.91
N ARG A 579 -21.49 5.53 16.39
CA ARG A 579 -21.84 5.41 14.96
C ARG A 579 -20.97 6.27 14.04
N GLN A 580 -20.28 7.24 14.61
CA GLN A 580 -19.34 8.13 13.94
C GLN A 580 -18.44 8.76 15.01
N ALA A 581 -17.20 9.04 14.68
CA ALA A 581 -16.26 9.73 15.55
C ALA A 581 -15.40 10.72 14.77
N HIS A 582 -14.85 11.70 15.49
CA HIS A 582 -13.99 12.75 14.93
C HIS A 582 -12.66 12.77 15.68
N ARG A 583 -11.56 13.06 14.97
CA ARG A 583 -10.23 13.22 15.56
C ARG A 583 -9.44 14.26 14.78
N THR A 584 -8.91 15.25 15.48
CA THR A 584 -7.89 16.14 14.91
C THR A 584 -6.53 15.48 15.07
N ILE A 585 -5.76 15.40 13.98
CA ILE A 585 -4.45 14.75 13.95
C ILE A 585 -3.45 15.75 13.41
N ASP A 586 -2.40 16.01 14.20
CA ASP A 586 -1.31 16.92 13.82
C ASP A 586 -0.42 16.34 12.72
N PRO A 587 0.33 17.17 11.98
CA PRO A 587 1.25 16.74 10.93
C PRO A 587 2.21 15.64 11.40
N GLY A 588 2.37 14.58 10.60
CA GLY A 588 3.28 13.47 10.86
C GLY A 588 2.85 12.54 12.02
N GLN A 589 1.77 12.86 12.73
CA GLN A 589 1.25 12.03 13.81
C GLN A 589 0.33 10.92 13.29
N GLU A 590 0.24 9.84 14.06
CA GLU A 590 -0.74 8.78 13.87
C GLU A 590 -1.59 8.65 15.13
N GLU A 591 -2.91 8.71 14.95
CA GLU A 591 -3.86 8.67 16.06
C GLU A 591 -4.97 7.62 15.82
N PRO A 592 -5.39 6.88 16.85
CA PRO A 592 -6.48 5.92 16.73
C PRO A 592 -7.86 6.57 16.93
N VAL A 593 -8.84 6.06 16.19
CA VAL A 593 -10.28 6.30 16.41
C VAL A 593 -10.94 4.97 16.77
N ALA A 594 -11.38 4.83 18.01
CA ALA A 594 -11.85 3.56 18.57
C ALA A 594 -13.36 3.35 18.44
N PHE A 595 -13.76 2.11 18.16
CA PHE A 595 -15.13 1.64 18.04
C PHE A 595 -15.31 0.33 18.81
N ARG A 596 -16.41 0.24 19.56
CA ARG A 596 -16.88 -0.99 20.18
C ARG A 596 -17.89 -1.65 19.25
N ILE A 597 -17.62 -2.89 18.87
CA ILE A 597 -18.45 -3.67 17.94
C ILE A 597 -19.15 -4.77 18.72
N ALA A 598 -20.46 -4.60 18.94
CA ALA A 598 -21.29 -5.62 19.57
C ALA A 598 -21.75 -6.65 18.53
N VAL A 599 -21.53 -7.93 18.81
CA VAL A 599 -21.97 -9.06 17.98
C VAL A 599 -23.27 -9.62 18.57
N ALA A 600 -24.35 -9.68 17.79
CA ALA A 600 -25.61 -10.24 18.28
C ALA A 600 -25.44 -11.69 18.75
N ALA A 601 -26.13 -12.06 19.83
CA ALA A 601 -26.10 -13.42 20.39
C ALA A 601 -26.63 -14.49 19.42
N SER A 602 -27.46 -14.09 18.43
CA SER A 602 -27.99 -14.97 17.38
C SER A 602 -27.05 -15.14 16.18
N THR A 603 -25.87 -14.53 16.19
CA THR A 603 -24.93 -14.58 15.06
C THR A 603 -24.31 -15.97 14.96
N ALA A 604 -24.52 -16.64 13.82
CA ALA A 604 -23.87 -17.91 13.52
C ALA A 604 -22.37 -17.74 13.23
N LYS A 605 -21.62 -18.85 13.25
CA LYS A 605 -20.22 -18.86 12.83
C LYS A 605 -20.09 -18.28 11.43
N SER A 606 -19.33 -17.20 11.30
CA SER A 606 -19.22 -16.41 10.07
C SER A 606 -17.98 -15.52 10.09
N ILE A 607 -17.59 -15.01 8.92
CA ILE A 607 -16.60 -13.94 8.79
C ILE A 607 -17.35 -12.62 8.57
N GLY A 608 -17.28 -11.75 9.57
CA GLY A 608 -17.76 -10.38 9.48
C GLY A 608 -16.66 -9.47 8.95
N VAL A 609 -16.95 -8.70 7.90
CA VAL A 609 -16.03 -7.65 7.42
C VAL A 609 -16.52 -6.31 7.92
N PHE A 610 -15.73 -5.69 8.79
CA PHE A 610 -15.89 -4.30 9.17
C PHE A 610 -15.23 -3.43 8.11
N THR A 611 -15.85 -2.31 7.75
CA THR A 611 -15.21 -1.27 6.94
C THR A 611 -15.44 0.10 7.57
N ALA A 612 -14.66 1.10 7.20
CA ALA A 612 -14.90 2.47 7.66
C ALA A 612 -14.74 3.50 6.55
N ASP A 613 -15.64 4.48 6.54
CA ASP A 613 -15.44 5.72 5.78
C ASP A 613 -14.40 6.57 6.51
N VAL A 614 -13.55 7.26 5.74
CA VAL A 614 -12.60 8.25 6.26
C VAL A 614 -12.77 9.54 5.46
N ALA A 615 -13.21 10.61 6.12
CA ALA A 615 -13.43 11.90 5.49
C ALA A 615 -12.61 13.01 6.17
N PHE A 616 -12.05 13.92 5.38
CA PHE A 616 -11.30 15.11 5.82
C PHE A 616 -11.19 16.11 4.66
N ASP A 617 -11.29 17.41 4.94
CA ASP A 617 -11.31 18.47 3.92
C ASP A 617 -12.25 18.16 2.74
N ARG A 618 -11.68 17.90 1.54
CA ARG A 618 -12.39 17.57 0.30
C ARG A 618 -12.55 16.07 0.07
N TRP A 619 -11.87 15.24 0.87
CA TRP A 619 -11.84 13.80 0.70
C TRP A 619 -12.97 13.17 1.50
N ASP A 620 -13.79 12.38 0.83
CA ASP A 620 -14.78 11.49 1.42
C ASP A 620 -14.51 10.08 0.89
N LEU A 621 -13.76 9.29 1.64
CA LEU A 621 -13.27 7.98 1.22
C LEU A 621 -14.17 6.90 1.83
N ARG A 622 -15.14 6.43 1.04
CA ARG A 622 -16.12 5.44 1.50
C ARG A 622 -15.54 4.04 1.56
N HIS A 623 -15.85 3.32 2.64
CA HIS A 623 -15.38 1.95 2.88
C HIS A 623 -13.86 1.77 2.66
N TRP A 624 -13.08 2.77 3.08
CA TRP A 624 -11.67 2.96 2.70
C TRP A 624 -10.76 1.87 3.26
N CYS A 625 -10.93 1.54 4.54
CA CYS A 625 -10.20 0.50 5.26
C CYS A 625 -11.16 -0.60 5.75
N GLU A 626 -10.60 -1.76 6.08
CA GLU A 626 -11.37 -2.93 6.52
C GLU A 626 -10.64 -3.77 7.57
N SER A 627 -11.40 -4.53 8.37
CA SER A 627 -10.91 -5.59 9.24
C SER A 627 -11.81 -6.83 9.20
N LEU A 628 -11.26 -7.98 9.55
CA LEU A 628 -11.93 -9.27 9.64
C LEU A 628 -12.25 -9.61 11.10
N ILE A 629 -13.52 -9.93 11.36
CA ILE A 629 -14.02 -10.42 12.64
C ILE A 629 -14.57 -11.83 12.42
N GLU A 630 -13.81 -12.84 12.84
CA GLU A 630 -14.28 -14.23 12.80
C GLU A 630 -15.17 -14.50 14.02
N VAL A 631 -16.46 -14.71 13.79
CA VAL A 631 -17.41 -15.03 14.85
C VAL A 631 -17.36 -16.51 15.14
N GLN A 632 -17.09 -16.85 16.39
CA GLN A 632 -17.19 -18.19 16.95
C GLN A 632 -18.45 -18.31 17.83
N PRO A 633 -19.04 -19.52 17.93
CA PRO A 633 -20.18 -19.79 18.80
C PRO A 633 -19.97 -19.42 20.27
#